data_AF-A0A610H690-F1
#
_entry.id   AF-A0A610H690-F1
#
_cell.length_a   1.000
_cell.length_b   1.000
_cell.length_c   1.000
_cell.angle_alpha   90.00
_cell.angle_beta   90.00
_cell.angle_gamma   90.00
#
_symmetry.space_group_name_H-M   'P 1'
#
loop_
_entity.id
_entity.type
_entity.pdbx_description
1 polymer ?
#
loop_
_entity_poly.entity_id
_entity_poly.type
_entity_poly.pdbx_seq_one_letter_code
_entity_poly.pdbx_strand_id
1 'polypeptide(L)'
;MLKFTEVYKTAVISTAHVTAADSERLPIACFDPLTDRGLNWVHGTQYGWIVRAGMRGSDWKEELSEYGISKETISNIQTILDAGFDAVHFDCDAELVDGLPAWDW
;
A
#
# COMPACT_ATOMS: atom_id res chain seq x y z
N MET A 1 22.61 -22.70 9.62
CA MET A 1 22.44 -21.35 9.06
C MET A 1 21.05 -21.30 8.45
N LEU A 2 20.22 -20.33 8.83
CA LEU A 2 18.87 -20.19 8.29
C LEU A 2 18.95 -19.72 6.83
N LYS A 3 18.17 -20.33 5.92
CA LYS A 3 18.07 -19.92 4.52
C LYS A 3 16.62 -19.58 4.21
N PHE A 4 16.37 -18.32 3.89
CA PHE A 4 15.08 -17.90 3.37
C PHE A 4 15.05 -18.13 1.85
N THR A 5 13.98 -18.75 1.35
CA THR A 5 13.76 -18.96 -0.09
C THR A 5 13.01 -17.81 -0.72
N GLU A 6 12.34 -16.99 0.10
CA GLU A 6 11.49 -15.90 -0.33
C GLU A 6 11.66 -14.75 0.67
N VAL A 7 11.94 -13.56 0.14
CA VAL A 7 12.23 -12.34 0.90
C VAL A 7 11.59 -11.18 0.15
N TYR A 8 10.83 -10.37 0.89
CA TYR A 8 10.22 -9.15 0.36
C TYR A 8 10.79 -7.94 1.08
N LYS A 9 11.10 -6.89 0.32
CA LYS A 9 11.52 -5.59 0.81
C LYS A 9 10.33 -4.67 0.91
N THR A 10 10.09 -4.14 2.11
CA THR A 10 9.00 -3.19 2.35
C THR A 10 9.58 -1.81 2.59
N ALA A 11 9.12 -0.81 1.83
CA ALA A 11 9.37 0.58 2.16
C ALA A 11 8.36 1.03 3.23
N VAL A 12 8.82 1.70 4.28
CA VAL A 12 7.96 2.25 5.33
C VAL A 12 7.95 3.77 5.18
N ILE A 13 6.78 4.35 4.94
CA ILE A 13 6.62 5.77 4.59
C ILE A 13 5.37 6.35 5.23
N SER A 14 5.31 7.67 5.39
CA SER A 14 4.15 8.32 6.03
C SER A 14 2.82 7.99 5.33
N THR A 15 1.74 7.85 6.12
CA THR A 15 0.36 7.84 5.60
C THR A 15 0.00 9.10 4.83
N ALA A 16 0.72 10.21 5.03
CA ALA A 16 0.56 11.44 4.26
C ALA A 16 0.77 11.25 2.74
N HIS A 17 1.39 10.14 2.29
CA HIS A 17 1.51 9.78 0.87
C HIS A 17 0.28 9.09 0.29
N VAL A 18 -0.82 9.05 1.05
CA VAL A 18 -2.15 8.63 0.64
C VAL A 18 -3.07 9.85 0.76
N THR A 19 -4.03 10.01 -0.15
CA THR A 19 -5.01 11.11 -0.04
C THR A 19 -5.99 10.86 1.12
N ALA A 20 -6.57 11.92 1.70
CA ALA A 20 -7.61 11.79 2.73
C ALA A 20 -8.80 10.92 2.26
N ALA A 21 -9.19 11.03 0.99
CA ALA A 21 -10.28 10.22 0.45
C ALA A 21 -9.88 8.73 0.32
N ASP A 22 -8.61 8.44 0.04
CA ASP A 22 -8.13 7.07 -0.04
C ASP A 22 -7.89 6.45 1.34
N SER A 23 -7.57 7.26 2.36
CA SER A 23 -7.45 6.77 3.75
C SER A 23 -8.78 6.25 4.30
N GLU A 24 -9.90 6.78 3.81
CA GLU A 24 -11.25 6.25 4.08
C GLU A 24 -11.58 4.98 3.27
N ARG A 25 -10.91 4.76 2.13
CA ARG A 25 -11.18 3.62 1.21
C ARG A 25 -10.28 2.42 1.43
N LEU A 26 -9.01 2.63 1.80
CA LEU A 26 -8.07 1.55 2.05
C LEU A 26 -8.57 0.54 3.10
N PRO A 27 -9.24 0.94 4.20
CA PRO A 27 -9.86 -0.02 5.13
C PRO A 27 -10.91 -0.92 4.48
N ILE A 28 -11.65 -0.43 3.47
CA ILE A 28 -12.64 -1.19 2.71
C ILE A 28 -11.96 -2.16 1.74
N ALA A 29 -10.79 -1.77 1.20
CA ALA A 29 -9.98 -2.60 0.33
C ALA A 29 -9.25 -3.72 1.09
N CYS A 30 -9.02 -3.59 2.41
CA CYS A 30 -8.42 -4.64 3.22
C CYS A 30 -9.26 -5.92 3.23
N PHE A 31 -8.60 -7.07 3.18
CA PHE A 31 -9.30 -8.34 3.30
C PHE A 31 -9.92 -8.53 4.69
N ASP A 32 -11.21 -8.81 4.72
CA ASP A 32 -11.95 -9.20 5.92
C ASP A 32 -12.24 -10.71 5.90
N PRO A 33 -11.63 -11.51 6.80
CA PRO A 33 -11.83 -12.94 6.85
C PRO A 33 -13.24 -13.36 7.31
N LEU A 34 -14.01 -12.47 7.93
CA LEU A 34 -15.38 -12.77 8.35
C LEU A 34 -16.36 -12.69 7.18
N THR A 35 -16.12 -11.78 6.24
CA THR A 35 -16.98 -11.60 5.07
C THR A 35 -16.42 -12.21 3.79
N ASP A 36 -15.16 -12.65 3.79
CA ASP A 36 -14.42 -13.17 2.63
C ASP A 36 -14.41 -12.17 1.47
N ARG A 37 -14.18 -10.89 1.80
CA ARG A 37 -14.15 -9.76 0.85
C ARG A 37 -12.89 -8.93 1.06
N GLY A 38 -12.56 -8.12 0.06
CA GLY A 38 -11.35 -7.29 0.07
C GLY A 38 -10.18 -7.95 -0.64
N LEU A 39 -9.05 -7.25 -0.66
CA LEU A 39 -7.81 -7.65 -1.29
C LEU A 39 -6.91 -8.31 -0.25
N ASN A 40 -6.66 -9.62 -0.40
CA ASN A 40 -5.81 -10.41 0.51
C ASN A 40 -4.33 -9.99 0.56
N TRP A 41 -3.97 -8.94 -0.18
CA TRP A 41 -2.63 -8.37 -0.27
C TRP A 41 -2.57 -6.90 0.21
N VAL A 42 -3.70 -6.36 0.68
CA VAL A 42 -3.80 -5.07 1.37
C VAL A 42 -4.22 -5.33 2.81
N HIS A 43 -3.43 -4.85 3.77
CA HIS A 43 -3.62 -5.12 5.19
C HIS A 43 -3.74 -3.82 5.96
N GLY A 44 -4.75 -3.71 6.82
CA GLY A 44 -4.84 -2.61 7.76
C GLY A 44 -3.90 -2.83 8.94
N THR A 45 -3.25 -1.76 9.39
CA THR A 45 -2.55 -1.70 10.68
C THR A 45 -3.34 -0.79 11.62
N GLN A 46 -2.88 -0.60 12.86
CA GLN A 46 -3.57 0.29 13.81
C GLN A 46 -3.62 1.74 13.29
N TYR A 47 -2.61 2.17 12.54
CA TYR A 47 -2.45 3.56 12.10
C TYR A 47 -1.96 3.68 10.64
N GLY A 48 -2.36 2.74 9.78
CA GLY A 48 -1.86 2.71 8.42
C GLY A 48 -2.22 1.44 7.66
N TRP A 49 -1.47 1.16 6.59
CA TRP A 49 -1.75 0.06 5.67
C TRP A 49 -0.48 -0.52 5.06
N ILE A 50 -0.46 -1.85 4.89
CA ILE A 50 0.57 -2.55 4.13
C ILE A 50 -0.03 -2.98 2.78
N VAL A 51 0.56 -2.50 1.69
CA VAL A 51 0.16 -2.78 0.31
C VAL A 51 1.25 -3.60 -0.38
N ARG A 52 0.99 -4.90 -0.60
CA ARG A 52 1.95 -5.85 -1.20
C ARG A 52 1.83 -5.93 -2.72
N ALA A 53 1.78 -4.78 -3.39
CA ALA A 53 1.52 -4.68 -4.82
C ALA A 53 2.61 -5.34 -5.69
N GLY A 54 3.89 -5.34 -5.27
CA GLY A 54 4.99 -5.95 -6.02
C GLY A 54 4.93 -7.48 -6.10
N MET A 55 4.10 -8.10 -5.23
CA MET A 55 3.82 -9.54 -5.26
C MET A 55 2.65 -9.90 -6.20
N ARG A 56 1.99 -8.89 -6.76
CA ARG A 56 0.88 -9.06 -7.72
C ARG A 56 1.43 -8.96 -9.14
N GLY A 57 0.72 -9.60 -10.07
CA GLY A 57 0.96 -9.42 -11.51
C GLY A 57 0.57 -8.00 -11.96
N SER A 58 0.23 -7.82 -13.23
CA SER A 58 -0.12 -6.50 -13.80
C SER A 58 -1.38 -5.86 -13.21
N ASP A 59 -2.26 -6.64 -12.59
CA ASP A 59 -3.66 -6.27 -12.41
C ASP A 59 -3.93 -5.48 -11.10
N TRP A 60 -2.92 -5.32 -10.25
CA TRP A 60 -3.08 -4.69 -8.92
C TRP A 60 -3.59 -3.25 -8.99
N LYS A 61 -3.28 -2.51 -10.05
CA LYS A 61 -3.73 -1.13 -10.26
C LYS A 61 -5.23 -1.07 -10.52
N GLU A 62 -5.72 -2.02 -11.31
CA GLU A 62 -7.13 -2.15 -11.66
C GLU A 62 -7.91 -2.56 -10.41
N GLU A 63 -7.41 -3.57 -9.68
CA GLU A 63 -7.99 -3.98 -8.39
C GLU A 63 -8.11 -2.79 -7.42
N LEU A 64 -7.06 -1.99 -7.19
CA LEU A 64 -7.15 -0.80 -6.32
C LEU A 64 -8.12 0.26 -6.86
N SER A 65 -8.17 0.44 -8.18
CA SER A 65 -9.07 1.39 -8.82
C SER A 65 -10.54 1.01 -8.63
N GLU A 66 -10.86 -0.29 -8.61
CA GLU A 66 -12.21 -0.80 -8.33
C GLU A 66 -12.67 -0.49 -6.89
N TYR A 67 -11.75 -0.40 -5.94
CA TYR A 67 -12.01 0.09 -4.58
C TYR A 67 -12.00 1.63 -4.48
N GLY A 68 -11.85 2.32 -5.61
CA GLY A 68 -11.87 3.78 -5.68
C GLY A 68 -10.58 4.45 -5.20
N ILE A 69 -9.47 3.72 -5.09
CA ILE A 69 -8.17 4.31 -4.75
C ILE A 69 -7.71 5.21 -5.89
N SER A 70 -7.28 6.42 -5.56
CA SER A 70 -6.89 7.43 -6.53
C SER A 70 -5.66 7.01 -7.37
N LYS A 71 -5.53 7.64 -8.55
CA LYS A 71 -4.36 7.44 -9.43
C LYS A 71 -3.08 7.94 -8.78
N GLU A 72 -3.19 8.95 -7.92
CA GLU A 72 -2.09 9.55 -7.17
C GLU A 72 -1.50 8.54 -6.18
N THR A 73 -2.33 7.91 -5.34
CA THR A 73 -1.89 6.86 -4.42
C THR A 73 -1.33 5.65 -5.18
N ILE A 74 -1.98 5.23 -6.28
CA ILE A 74 -1.47 4.15 -7.15
C ILE A 74 -0.11 4.51 -7.76
N SER A 75 0.07 5.76 -8.20
CA SER A 75 1.34 6.24 -8.75
C SER A 75 2.44 6.21 -7.68
N ASN A 76 2.15 6.63 -6.45
CA ASN A 76 3.11 6.57 -5.34
C ASN A 76 3.56 5.13 -5.07
N ILE A 77 2.62 4.18 -5.02
CA ILE A 77 2.93 2.75 -4.87
C ILE A 77 3.82 2.29 -6.04
N GLN A 78 3.46 2.62 -7.28
CA GLN A 78 4.26 2.25 -8.46
C GLN A 78 5.69 2.79 -8.38
N THR A 79 5.89 4.05 -7.99
CA THR A 79 7.23 4.65 -7.84
C THR A 79 8.08 3.88 -6.83
N ILE A 80 7.48 3.39 -5.75
CA ILE A 80 8.19 2.59 -4.74
C ILE A 80 8.55 1.20 -5.28
N LEU A 81 7.65 0.58 -6.04
CA LEU A 81 7.94 -0.69 -6.72
C LEU A 81 9.07 -0.52 -7.75
N ASP A 82 9.05 0.57 -8.53
CA ASP A 82 10.10 0.90 -9.50
C ASP A 82 11.46 1.16 -8.82
N ALA A 83 11.46 1.58 -7.55
CA ALA A 83 12.67 1.70 -6.73
C ALA A 83 13.20 0.35 -6.19
N GLY A 84 12.55 -0.77 -6.52
CA GLY A 84 12.99 -2.13 -6.19
C GLY A 84 12.49 -2.66 -4.84
N PHE A 85 11.39 -2.09 -4.32
CA PHE A 85 10.66 -2.63 -3.19
C PHE A 85 9.49 -3.51 -3.67
N ASP A 86 9.08 -4.44 -2.82
CA ASP A 86 8.01 -5.40 -3.12
C ASP A 86 6.67 -4.98 -2.48
N ALA A 87 6.73 -4.15 -1.44
CA ALA A 87 5.57 -3.66 -0.71
C ALA A 87 5.80 -2.25 -0.15
N VAL A 88 4.69 -1.58 0.16
CA VAL A 88 4.67 -0.29 0.87
C VAL A 88 3.95 -0.47 2.20
N HIS A 89 4.53 0.01 3.28
CA HIS A 89 3.86 0.20 4.56
C HIS A 89 3.66 1.71 4.75
N PHE A 90 2.42 2.16 4.58
CA PHE A 90 2.01 3.49 4.99
C PHE A 90 1.78 3.46 6.50
N ASP A 91 2.54 4.24 7.24
CA ASP A 91 2.53 4.27 8.71
C ASP A 91 2.48 5.72 9.18
N CYS A 92 1.64 6.04 10.18
CA CYS A 92 1.46 7.42 10.63
C CYS A 92 2.73 8.03 11.25
N ASP A 93 3.62 7.19 11.80
CA ASP A 93 4.84 7.61 12.48
C ASP A 93 6.06 7.58 11.54
N ALA A 94 5.86 7.20 10.28
CA ALA A 94 6.93 7.14 9.30
C ALA A 94 7.18 8.49 8.62
N GLU A 95 8.42 8.67 8.15
CA GLU A 95 8.88 9.89 7.51
C GLU A 95 8.25 10.10 6.12
N LEU A 96 8.19 11.38 5.72
CA LEU A 96 7.91 11.74 4.33
C LEU A 96 9.09 11.35 3.44
N VAL A 97 8.78 10.98 2.20
CA VAL A 97 9.76 10.69 1.17
C VAL A 97 9.81 11.84 0.17
N ASP A 98 10.99 12.43 0.03
CA ASP A 98 11.25 13.46 -0.97
C ASP A 98 10.94 12.95 -2.39
N GLY A 99 10.21 13.77 -3.16
CA GLY A 99 9.83 13.46 -4.53
C GLY A 99 8.54 12.64 -4.68
N LEU A 100 7.90 12.22 -3.58
CA LEU A 100 6.54 11.68 -3.60
C LEU A 100 5.52 12.75 -3.17
N PRO A 101 4.40 12.92 -3.90
CA PRO A 101 3.25 13.69 -3.43
C PRO A 101 2.83 13.29 -2.02
N ALA A 102 2.55 14.29 -1.18
CA ALA A 102 2.02 14.13 0.16
C ALA A 102 0.93 15.17 0.43
N TRP A 103 0.03 14.85 1.35
CA TRP A 103 -1.10 15.68 1.73
C TRP A 103 -1.13 15.88 3.24
N ASP A 104 -1.58 17.05 3.67
CA ASP A 104 -1.80 17.41 5.07
C ASP A 104 -3.28 17.17 5.40
N TRP A 105 -3.57 16.09 6.13
CA TRP A 105 -4.92 15.70 6.55
C TRP A 105 -4.91 14.94 7.87
#